data_AF-A0A7V4MHQ4-F1
#
_entry.id   AF-A0A7V4MHQ4-F1
#
_cell.length_a   1.000
_cell.length_b   1.000
_cell.length_c   1.000
_cell.angle_alpha   90.00
_cell.angle_beta   90.00
_cell.angle_gamma   90.00
#
_symmetry.space_group_name_H-M   'P 1'
#
loop_
_entity.id
_entity.type
_entity.pdbx_description
1 polymer ?
#
loop_
_entity_poly.entity_id
_entity_poly.type
_entity_poly.pdbx_seq_one_letter_code
_entity_poly.pdbx_strand_id
1 'polypeptide(L)'
;NRGAYQDTPEIRVPSIRGMVRWWFRALGGTADEEKCVFGGMKKFGQRFADDVLASRLVFRVSNVRAPRANPNPPTLPHKQGGQASPQAAFAPGARFKLEVFSRLENLQPELENKVKNALEVWLLLGALGLRANRSGGNVWPADGSAPKAADGLKSTLQNLGLKNWSVALVGQGKGKSKNDLHETATDTIQGNPYRDIFGSINPRLSSPTKFKVIRLADGFCLLACAPHREIQCEDGQERTILREAERLLWNKPQPHRWQALGTWNYILP
;
A
#
# COMPACT_ATOMS: atom_id res chain seq x y z
N ASN A 1 15.15 23.60 0.01
CA ASN A 1 14.49 22.30 -0.28
C ASN A 1 13.45 22.48 -1.36
N ARG A 2 13.83 22.29 -2.63
CA ARG A 2 12.87 22.28 -3.74
C ARG A 2 11.95 21.05 -3.61
N GLY A 3 10.68 21.21 -3.98
CA GLY A 3 9.70 20.13 -4.07
C GLY A 3 10.09 19.06 -5.09
N ALA A 4 9.36 17.94 -5.12
CA ALA A 4 9.65 16.82 -6.03
C ALA A 4 9.71 17.28 -7.50
N TYR A 5 10.74 16.85 -8.24
CA TYR A 5 10.82 17.05 -9.68
C TYR A 5 9.69 16.26 -10.37
N GLN A 6 8.91 16.91 -11.23
CA GLN A 6 7.81 16.25 -11.94
C GLN A 6 8.29 15.34 -13.07
N ASP A 7 9.49 15.60 -13.60
CA ASP A 7 10.05 14.98 -14.80
C ASP A 7 11.09 13.88 -14.50
N THR A 8 11.59 13.82 -13.27
CA THR A 8 12.65 12.90 -12.85
C THR A 8 12.18 12.08 -11.64
N PRO A 9 11.96 10.75 -11.79
CA PRO A 9 11.55 9.92 -10.67
C PRO A 9 12.68 9.81 -9.64
N GLU A 10 12.34 9.93 -8.35
CA GLU A 10 13.28 9.81 -7.23
C GLU A 10 12.72 8.91 -6.11
N ILE A 11 13.58 8.13 -5.45
CA ILE A 11 13.23 7.37 -4.25
C ILE A 11 13.54 8.23 -3.03
N ARG A 12 12.50 8.69 -2.33
CA ARG A 12 12.65 9.64 -1.23
C ARG A 12 12.48 8.97 0.12
N VAL A 13 13.48 9.12 0.97
CA VAL A 13 13.44 8.69 2.37
C VAL A 13 12.21 9.24 3.13
N PRO A 14 11.84 10.53 3.03
CA PRO A 14 10.65 11.05 3.71
C PRO A 14 9.35 10.33 3.32
N SER A 15 9.21 9.94 2.05
CA SER A 15 8.03 9.21 1.55
C SER A 15 7.95 7.81 2.15
N ILE A 16 9.07 7.08 2.17
CA ILE A 16 9.17 5.75 2.80
C ILE A 16 8.83 5.85 4.28
N ARG A 17 9.48 6.78 5.00
CA ARG A 17 9.23 7.01 6.43
C ARG A 17 7.77 7.34 6.71
N GLY A 18 7.14 8.14 5.86
CA GLY A 18 5.70 8.45 5.97
C GLY A 18 4.83 7.20 5.85
N MET A 19 5.13 6.30 4.91
CA MET A 19 4.40 5.04 4.74
C MET A 19 4.59 4.09 5.92
N VAL A 20 5.81 3.95 6.42
CA VAL A 20 6.12 3.11 7.59
C VAL A 20 5.43 3.66 8.85
N ARG A 21 5.48 4.98 9.06
CA ARG A 21 4.76 5.66 10.15
C ARG A 21 3.25 5.45 10.05
N TRP A 22 2.69 5.46 8.83
CA TRP A 22 1.28 5.17 8.62
C TRP A 22 0.91 3.72 8.98
N TRP A 23 1.71 2.75 8.56
CA TRP A 23 1.50 1.34 8.91
C TRP A 23 1.73 1.07 10.40
N PHE A 24 2.66 1.76 11.05
CA PHE A 24 2.87 1.71 12.49
C PHE A 24 1.58 2.04 13.25
N ARG A 25 0.88 3.11 12.86
CA ARG A 25 -0.45 3.43 13.41
C ARG A 25 -1.48 2.36 13.08
N ALA A 26 -1.50 1.89 11.84
CA ALA A 26 -2.47 0.88 11.39
C ALA A 26 -2.33 -0.46 12.15
N LEU A 27 -1.15 -0.74 12.72
CA LEU A 27 -0.86 -1.89 13.58
C LEU A 27 -1.07 -1.61 15.08
N GLY A 28 -1.69 -0.49 15.44
CA GLY A 28 -2.04 -0.15 16.82
C GLY A 28 -1.00 0.70 17.56
N GLY A 29 -0.05 1.31 16.85
CA GLY A 29 0.86 2.30 17.42
C GLY A 29 0.10 3.54 17.91
N THR A 30 0.31 3.94 19.17
CA THR A 30 -0.35 5.13 19.74
C THR A 30 0.36 6.42 19.32
N ALA A 31 -0.27 7.57 19.54
CA ALA A 31 0.33 8.87 19.24
C ALA A 31 1.63 9.13 20.04
N ASP A 32 1.69 8.69 21.29
CA ASP A 32 2.89 8.82 22.12
C ASP A 32 4.02 7.90 21.65
N GLU A 33 3.70 6.65 21.29
CA GLU A 33 4.66 5.71 20.72
C GLU A 33 5.20 6.21 19.37
N GLU A 34 4.31 6.71 18.51
CA GLU A 34 4.66 7.30 17.23
C GLU A 34 5.60 8.50 17.42
N LYS A 35 5.31 9.38 18.39
CA LYS A 35 6.17 10.53 18.69
C LYS A 35 7.52 10.10 19.26
N CYS A 36 7.55 9.08 20.11
CA CYS A 36 8.79 8.54 20.67
C CYS A 36 9.71 7.99 19.57
N VAL A 37 9.15 7.25 18.62
CA VAL A 37 9.89 6.57 17.54
C VAL A 37 10.27 7.54 16.43
N PHE A 38 9.27 8.22 15.85
CA PHE A 38 9.41 9.04 14.65
C PHE A 38 9.65 10.52 14.96
N GLY A 39 9.68 10.92 16.23
CA GLY A 39 9.74 12.33 16.62
C GLY A 39 8.44 13.08 16.33
N GLY A 40 8.37 14.32 16.81
CA GLY A 40 7.23 15.19 16.60
C GLY A 40 7.35 16.52 17.34
N MET A 41 6.49 17.46 16.96
CA MET A 41 6.38 18.78 17.56
C MET A 41 5.52 18.75 18.83
N LYS A 42 5.47 19.86 19.57
CA LYS A 42 4.51 20.07 20.67
C LYS A 42 3.07 19.84 20.19
N LYS A 43 2.17 19.51 21.13
CA LYS A 43 0.75 19.18 20.93
C LYS A 43 0.48 17.89 20.13
N PHE A 44 1.49 17.05 19.95
CA PHE A 44 1.34 15.68 19.44
C PHE A 44 1.68 14.68 20.55
N GLY A 45 0.87 13.65 20.71
CA GLY A 45 0.93 12.76 21.87
C GLY A 45 0.34 13.39 23.14
N GLN A 46 -0.07 12.57 24.11
CA GLN A 46 -0.56 13.04 25.40
C GLN A 46 0.62 13.17 26.38
N ARG A 47 1.39 12.11 26.57
CA ARG A 47 2.53 12.09 27.49
C ARG A 47 3.63 13.07 27.09
N PHE A 48 3.83 13.25 25.79
CA PHE A 48 4.89 14.11 25.25
C PHE A 48 4.35 15.43 24.71
N ALA A 49 3.15 15.87 25.10
CA ALA A 49 2.48 17.02 24.48
C ALA A 49 3.35 18.30 24.49
N ASP A 50 4.13 18.53 25.54
CA ASP A 50 4.96 19.74 25.66
C ASP A 50 6.39 19.61 25.12
N ASP A 51 6.76 18.42 24.67
CA ASP A 51 8.11 18.11 24.18
C ASP A 51 8.24 18.27 22.66
N VAL A 52 9.45 18.60 22.21
CA VAL A 52 9.86 18.45 20.81
C VAL A 52 10.84 17.29 20.75
N LEU A 53 10.43 16.19 20.11
CA LEU A 53 11.24 14.98 20.02
C LEU A 53 11.84 14.84 18.63
N ALA A 54 13.15 14.63 18.58
CA ALA A 54 13.83 14.21 17.37
C ALA A 54 13.53 12.72 17.08
N SER A 55 13.51 12.35 15.80
CA SER A 55 13.36 10.95 15.39
C SER A 55 14.46 10.10 15.99
N ARG A 56 14.10 8.98 16.63
CA ARG A 56 15.05 7.93 17.05
C ARG A 56 15.44 7.00 15.91
N LEU A 57 14.73 7.05 14.78
CA LEU A 57 15.05 6.29 13.58
C LEU A 57 15.77 7.13 12.53
N VAL A 58 16.79 6.54 11.90
CA VAL A 58 17.38 7.00 10.64
C VAL A 58 16.98 6.04 9.53
N PHE A 59 16.51 6.60 8.42
CA PHE A 59 16.21 5.87 7.19
C PHE A 59 17.25 6.27 6.14
N ARG A 60 17.91 5.30 5.54
CA ARG A 60 18.88 5.52 4.47
C ARG A 60 18.51 4.69 3.25
N VAL A 61 18.45 5.35 2.10
CA VAL A 61 18.34 4.70 0.80
C VAL A 61 19.70 4.75 0.14
N SER A 62 20.19 3.59 -0.30
CA SER A 62 21.48 3.44 -0.97
C SER A 62 21.37 2.43 -2.12
N ASN A 63 22.42 2.30 -2.94
CA ASN A 63 22.50 1.32 -4.04
C ASN A 63 21.28 1.33 -4.97
N VAL A 64 20.79 2.52 -5.32
CA VAL A 64 19.62 2.67 -6.19
C VAL A 64 19.99 2.27 -7.62
N ARG A 65 19.38 1.20 -8.11
CA ARG A 65 19.43 0.73 -9.50
C ARG A 65 18.02 0.84 -10.07
N ALA A 66 17.67 2.01 -10.55
CA ALA A 66 16.30 2.34 -10.94
C ALA A 66 16.28 3.09 -12.28
N PRO A 67 16.34 2.37 -13.42
CA PRO A 67 16.27 3.02 -14.72
C PRO A 67 14.92 3.71 -14.89
N ARG A 68 14.91 4.87 -15.54
CA ARG A 68 13.68 5.55 -15.95
C ARG A 68 12.98 4.72 -17.02
N ALA A 69 11.66 4.59 -16.91
CA ALA A 69 10.85 3.94 -17.94
C ALA A 69 10.82 4.79 -19.22
N ASN A 70 10.98 4.13 -20.38
CA ASN A 70 10.80 4.73 -21.69
C ASN A 70 10.02 3.75 -22.59
N PRO A 71 8.81 4.08 -23.05
CA PRO A 71 8.08 5.33 -22.80
C PRO A 71 7.63 5.51 -21.34
N ASN A 72 7.21 6.72 -20.97
CA ASN A 72 6.59 7.00 -19.69
C ASN A 72 5.32 6.13 -19.52
N PRO A 73 5.19 5.34 -18.44
CA PRO A 73 4.05 4.46 -18.27
C PRO A 73 2.77 5.26 -17.95
N PRO A 74 1.61 4.78 -18.40
CA PRO A 74 0.32 5.38 -18.07
C PRO A 74 -0.01 5.21 -16.58
N THR A 75 -0.55 6.25 -15.95
CA THR A 75 -1.10 6.17 -14.58
C THR A 75 -2.52 5.62 -14.54
N LEU A 76 -3.19 5.63 -15.69
CA LEU A 76 -4.52 5.11 -15.93
C LEU A 76 -4.48 4.14 -17.13
N PRO A 77 -3.78 3.00 -17.02
CA PRO A 77 -3.61 2.05 -18.13
C PRO A 77 -4.93 1.52 -18.72
N HIS A 78 -6.04 1.55 -17.97
CA HIS A 78 -7.36 1.14 -18.47
C HIS A 78 -8.02 2.18 -19.40
N LYS A 79 -7.43 3.37 -19.53
CA LYS A 79 -7.88 4.43 -20.43
C LYS A 79 -6.93 4.54 -21.63
N GLN A 80 -7.45 5.04 -22.74
CA GLN A 80 -6.70 5.22 -23.97
C GLN A 80 -6.32 6.68 -24.22
N GLY A 81 -5.31 6.90 -25.07
CA GLY A 81 -4.86 8.23 -25.49
C GLY A 81 -4.40 9.12 -24.34
N GLY A 82 -4.67 10.43 -24.43
CA GLY A 82 -4.27 11.41 -23.42
C GLY A 82 -4.86 11.15 -22.02
N GLN A 83 -5.98 10.42 -21.94
CA GLN A 83 -6.60 10.08 -20.65
C GLN A 83 -5.81 9.02 -19.86
N ALA A 84 -4.90 8.30 -20.52
CA ALA A 84 -4.00 7.35 -19.84
C ALA A 84 -3.00 8.06 -18.91
N SER A 85 -2.82 9.38 -19.11
CA SER A 85 -1.98 10.28 -18.30
C SER A 85 -0.60 9.68 -17.99
N PRO A 86 0.27 9.54 -19.00
CA PRO A 86 1.62 9.01 -18.82
C PRO A 86 2.46 9.92 -17.93
N GLN A 87 3.25 9.34 -17.02
CA GLN A 87 4.09 10.08 -16.07
C GLN A 87 5.51 9.53 -16.03
N ALA A 88 6.47 10.38 -15.68
CA ALA A 88 7.84 9.93 -15.44
C ALA A 88 7.88 8.97 -14.24
N ALA A 89 8.45 7.77 -14.45
CA ALA A 89 8.49 6.72 -13.44
C ALA A 89 9.73 5.84 -13.61
N PHE A 90 10.07 5.09 -12.58
CA PHE A 90 11.04 4.01 -12.70
C PHE A 90 10.46 2.83 -13.48
N ALA A 91 11.29 2.16 -14.28
CA ALA A 91 10.91 0.94 -14.98
C ALA A 91 10.71 -0.22 -13.98
N PRO A 92 9.87 -1.22 -14.32
CA PRO A 92 9.78 -2.47 -13.57
C PRO A 92 11.16 -3.10 -13.34
N GLY A 93 11.39 -3.62 -12.13
CA GLY A 93 12.66 -4.23 -11.76
C GLY A 93 13.67 -3.28 -11.12
N ALA A 94 13.33 -1.99 -10.97
CA ALA A 94 14.08 -1.05 -10.14
C ALA A 94 14.29 -1.60 -8.71
N ARG A 95 15.49 -1.41 -8.16
CA ARG A 95 15.89 -1.88 -6.82
C ARG A 95 16.63 -0.78 -6.06
N PHE A 96 16.58 -0.86 -4.75
CA PHE A 96 17.34 -0.02 -3.83
C PHE A 96 17.58 -0.79 -2.54
N LYS A 97 18.60 -0.39 -1.78
CA LYS A 97 18.82 -0.85 -0.41
C LYS A 97 18.17 0.15 0.55
N LEU A 98 17.35 -0.36 1.47
CA LEU A 98 16.81 0.41 2.58
C LEU A 98 17.48 -0.04 3.87
N GLU A 99 18.07 0.90 4.59
CA GLU A 99 18.63 0.68 5.92
C GLU A 99 17.86 1.53 6.92
N VAL A 100 17.40 0.89 7.99
CA VAL A 100 16.73 1.56 9.11
C VAL A 100 17.48 1.19 10.38
N PHE A 101 17.98 2.20 11.08
CA PHE A 101 18.72 2.00 12.33
C PHE A 101 18.32 3.04 13.37
N SER A 102 18.41 2.64 14.63
CA SER A 102 18.23 3.51 15.78
C SER A 102 19.39 4.49 15.88
N ARG A 103 19.10 5.71 16.32
CA ARG A 103 20.08 6.73 16.72
C ARG A 103 19.69 7.32 18.06
N LEU A 104 20.64 7.96 18.72
CA LEU A 104 20.50 8.45 20.10
C LEU A 104 20.48 7.26 21.07
N GLU A 105 19.31 6.95 21.62
CA GLU A 105 19.09 5.82 22.51
C GLU A 105 18.43 4.66 21.76
N ASN A 106 18.71 3.44 22.20
CA ASN A 106 18.00 2.27 21.70
C ASN A 106 16.49 2.41 22.00
N LEU A 107 15.68 1.93 21.05
CA LEU A 107 14.25 1.80 21.27
C LEU A 107 14.00 0.71 22.31
N GLN A 108 12.92 0.85 23.07
CA GLN A 108 12.42 -0.25 23.87
C GLN A 108 12.09 -1.43 22.95
N PRO A 109 12.38 -2.69 23.34
CA PRO A 109 12.23 -3.85 22.46
C PRO A 109 10.85 -3.97 21.82
N GLU A 110 9.79 -3.64 22.55
CA GLU A 110 8.42 -3.65 22.05
C GLU A 110 8.20 -2.62 20.92
N LEU A 111 8.73 -1.41 21.06
CA LEU A 111 8.65 -0.36 20.03
C LEU A 111 9.49 -0.73 18.81
N GLU A 112 10.68 -1.30 19.02
CA GLU A 112 11.51 -1.80 17.93
C GLU A 112 10.78 -2.87 17.12
N ASN A 113 10.13 -3.82 17.80
CA ASN A 113 9.32 -4.86 17.16
C ASN A 113 8.13 -4.27 16.39
N LYS A 114 7.42 -3.29 16.95
CA LYS A 114 6.34 -2.59 16.22
C LYS A 114 6.85 -1.89 14.96
N VAL A 115 8.03 -1.27 15.01
CA VAL A 115 8.66 -0.63 13.83
C VAL A 115 9.04 -1.67 12.78
N LYS A 116 9.68 -2.77 13.19
CA LYS A 116 10.01 -3.90 12.29
C LYS A 116 8.75 -4.44 11.63
N ASN A 117 7.69 -4.68 12.39
CA ASN A 117 6.42 -5.15 11.85
C ASN A 117 5.82 -4.15 10.85
N ALA A 118 5.84 -2.85 11.17
CA ALA A 118 5.36 -1.82 10.24
C ALA A 118 6.17 -1.75 8.94
N LEU A 119 7.49 -1.97 8.99
CA LEU A 119 8.35 -2.08 7.81
C LEU A 119 7.97 -3.28 6.95
N GLU A 120 7.85 -4.46 7.56
CA GLU A 120 7.50 -5.70 6.86
C GLU A 120 6.10 -5.63 6.25
N VAL A 121 5.11 -5.14 7.00
CA VAL A 121 3.75 -4.93 6.48
C VAL A 121 3.75 -3.91 5.33
N TRP A 122 4.53 -2.84 5.41
CA TRP A 122 4.68 -1.91 4.29
C TRP A 122 5.30 -2.58 3.06
N LEU A 123 6.32 -3.42 3.23
CA LEU A 123 6.94 -4.16 2.13
C LEU A 123 5.95 -5.14 1.48
N LEU A 124 5.09 -5.78 2.26
CA LEU A 124 4.12 -6.76 1.76
C LEU A 124 2.86 -6.10 1.18
N LEU A 125 2.28 -5.09 1.85
CA LEU A 125 0.99 -4.50 1.49
C LEU A 125 1.07 -3.08 0.92
N GLY A 126 2.17 -2.38 1.15
CA GLY A 126 2.37 -0.99 0.74
C GLY A 126 2.98 -0.83 -0.65
N ALA A 127 3.11 0.44 -1.03
CA ALA A 127 3.71 0.89 -2.29
C ALA A 127 4.26 2.31 -2.12
N LEU A 128 4.91 2.84 -3.15
CA LEU A 128 5.45 4.21 -3.18
C LEU A 128 4.96 4.98 -4.40
N GLY A 129 4.80 6.29 -4.23
CA GLY A 129 4.53 7.22 -5.33
C GLY A 129 3.06 7.34 -5.73
N LEU A 130 2.84 7.83 -6.94
CA LEU A 130 1.52 8.11 -7.47
C LEU A 130 0.71 6.82 -7.66
N ARG A 131 -0.58 6.87 -7.31
CA ARG A 131 -1.51 5.73 -7.41
C ARG A 131 -1.06 4.50 -6.61
N ALA A 132 -0.35 4.70 -5.49
CA ALA A 132 0.06 3.62 -4.58
C ALA A 132 -1.09 2.68 -4.12
N ASN A 133 -2.33 3.19 -3.98
CA ASN A 133 -3.49 2.36 -3.62
C ASN A 133 -4.12 1.62 -4.82
N ARG A 134 -3.58 1.79 -6.02
CA ARG A 134 -4.07 1.23 -7.29
C ARG A 134 -2.92 0.57 -8.06
N SER A 135 -2.04 -0.12 -7.34
CA SER A 135 -0.88 -0.87 -7.85
C SER A 135 0.24 -0.01 -8.51
N GLY A 136 0.24 1.31 -8.30
CA GLY A 136 1.37 2.16 -8.67
C GLY A 136 2.55 2.00 -7.72
N GLY A 137 3.76 1.75 -8.25
CA GLY A 137 5.00 1.75 -7.45
C GLY A 137 5.08 0.69 -6.36
N ASN A 138 4.59 -0.52 -6.65
CA ASN A 138 4.69 -1.67 -5.75
C ASN A 138 6.14 -1.94 -5.35
N VAL A 139 6.39 -2.09 -4.05
CA VAL A 139 7.65 -2.56 -3.49
C VAL A 139 7.52 -4.03 -3.09
N TRP A 140 8.62 -4.79 -3.11
CA TRP A 140 8.63 -6.19 -2.71
C TRP A 140 10.03 -6.58 -2.21
N PRO A 141 10.16 -7.42 -1.18
CA PRO A 141 11.46 -7.92 -0.75
C PRO A 141 12.18 -8.64 -1.89
N ALA A 142 13.43 -8.23 -2.16
CA ALA A 142 14.23 -8.76 -3.28
C ALA A 142 15.23 -9.84 -2.85
N ASP A 143 15.38 -10.06 -1.54
CA ASP A 143 16.28 -11.04 -0.91
C ASP A 143 15.69 -12.45 -0.81
N GLY A 144 14.44 -12.64 -1.29
CA GLY A 144 13.75 -13.92 -1.25
C GLY A 144 13.00 -14.22 0.05
N SER A 145 12.98 -13.27 1.00
CA SER A 145 12.21 -13.39 2.26
C SER A 145 10.70 -13.31 2.07
N ALA A 146 10.24 -12.80 0.94
CA ALA A 146 8.82 -12.63 0.67
C ALA A 146 8.07 -13.98 0.58
N PRO A 147 6.85 -14.09 1.15
CA PRO A 147 6.05 -15.30 1.05
C PRO A 147 5.75 -15.69 -0.40
N LYS A 148 5.87 -16.98 -0.71
CA LYS A 148 5.66 -17.53 -2.06
C LYS A 148 4.30 -18.20 -2.25
N ALA A 149 3.52 -18.38 -1.19
CA ALA A 149 2.22 -19.04 -1.22
C ALA A 149 1.21 -18.28 -0.35
N ALA A 150 -0.09 -18.50 -0.62
CA ALA A 150 -1.19 -17.82 0.07
C ALA A 150 -1.16 -18.07 1.59
N ASP A 151 -1.00 -19.31 2.02
CA ASP A 151 -0.94 -19.67 3.45
C ASP A 151 0.28 -19.08 4.15
N GLY A 152 1.44 -19.10 3.48
CA GLY A 152 2.64 -18.45 4.00
C GLY A 152 2.43 -16.94 4.19
N LEU A 153 1.81 -16.29 3.21
CA LEU A 153 1.50 -14.87 3.30
C LEU A 153 0.50 -14.58 4.43
N LYS A 154 -0.54 -15.40 4.58
CA LYS A 154 -1.50 -15.33 5.68
C LYS A 154 -0.80 -15.39 7.02
N SER A 155 -0.02 -16.44 7.26
CA SER A 155 0.71 -16.64 8.52
C SER A 155 1.68 -15.49 8.80
N THR A 156 2.41 -15.02 7.78
CA THR A 156 3.29 -13.86 7.93
C THR A 156 2.51 -12.62 8.37
N LEU A 157 1.41 -12.26 7.69
CA LEU A 157 0.63 -11.07 8.05
C LEU A 157 0.01 -11.17 9.45
N GLN A 158 -0.46 -12.36 9.86
CA GLN A 158 -0.96 -12.60 11.22
C GLN A 158 0.14 -12.42 12.27
N ASN A 159 1.33 -12.99 12.03
CA ASN A 159 2.47 -12.88 12.93
C ASN A 159 3.00 -11.45 13.06
N LEU A 160 2.87 -10.64 12.00
CA LEU A 160 3.18 -9.20 12.02
C LEU A 160 2.13 -8.36 12.77
N GLY A 161 1.05 -8.97 13.26
CA GLY A 161 0.02 -8.32 14.07
C GLY A 161 -1.07 -7.61 13.26
N LEU A 162 -1.26 -7.98 11.99
CA LEU A 162 -2.28 -7.38 11.14
C LEU A 162 -3.69 -7.91 11.49
N LYS A 163 -4.29 -7.37 12.56
CA LYS A 163 -5.58 -7.86 13.11
C LYS A 163 -6.82 -7.19 12.52
N ASN A 164 -6.73 -5.89 12.21
CA ASN A 164 -7.89 -5.07 11.83
C ASN A 164 -7.92 -4.75 10.32
N TRP A 165 -7.54 -5.72 9.50
CA TRP A 165 -7.47 -5.58 8.04
C TRP A 165 -7.94 -6.85 7.34
N SER A 166 -8.84 -6.66 6.38
CA SER A 166 -9.20 -7.69 5.41
C SER A 166 -8.15 -7.74 4.30
N VAL A 167 -7.80 -8.95 3.88
CA VAL A 167 -6.84 -9.18 2.80
C VAL A 167 -7.31 -10.33 1.91
N ALA A 168 -7.33 -10.09 0.60
CA ALA A 168 -7.70 -11.09 -0.39
C ALA A 168 -6.68 -11.16 -1.53
N LEU A 169 -6.52 -12.35 -2.09
CA LEU A 169 -5.80 -12.62 -3.33
C LEU A 169 -6.81 -12.70 -4.46
N VAL A 170 -6.56 -11.96 -5.55
CA VAL A 170 -7.48 -11.81 -6.67
C VAL A 170 -6.75 -12.16 -7.97
N GLY A 171 -7.31 -13.09 -8.75
CA GLY A 171 -6.68 -13.56 -9.99
C GLY A 171 -5.58 -14.60 -9.80
N GLN A 172 -5.50 -15.25 -8.64
CA GLN A 172 -4.53 -16.32 -8.39
C GLN A 172 -4.70 -17.47 -9.39
N GLY A 173 -3.59 -17.95 -9.98
CA GLY A 173 -3.60 -19.01 -10.99
C GLY A 173 -4.26 -18.66 -12.33
N LYS A 174 -4.66 -17.40 -12.56
CA LYS A 174 -5.35 -16.98 -13.80
C LYS A 174 -4.39 -16.63 -14.95
N GLY A 175 -3.08 -16.79 -14.76
CA GLY A 175 -2.07 -16.53 -15.79
C GLY A 175 -2.01 -15.08 -16.29
N LYS A 176 -2.55 -14.13 -15.52
CA LYS A 176 -2.56 -12.71 -15.89
C LYS A 176 -1.19 -12.09 -15.78
N SER A 177 -0.85 -11.24 -16.74
CA SER A 177 0.41 -10.50 -16.69
C SER A 177 0.36 -9.41 -15.61
N LYS A 178 1.53 -8.91 -15.20
CA LYS A 178 1.63 -7.73 -14.33
C LYS A 178 0.86 -6.53 -14.89
N ASN A 179 0.86 -6.36 -16.20
CA ASN A 179 0.20 -5.23 -16.87
C ASN A 179 -1.32 -5.38 -16.82
N ASP A 180 -1.86 -6.57 -17.09
CA ASP A 180 -3.31 -6.83 -17.01
C ASP A 180 -3.85 -6.57 -15.59
N LEU A 181 -3.09 -6.99 -14.58
CA LEU A 181 -3.46 -6.79 -13.18
C LEU A 181 -3.38 -5.31 -12.77
N HIS A 182 -2.37 -4.57 -13.23
CA HIS A 182 -2.28 -3.13 -12.99
C HIS A 182 -3.40 -2.38 -13.69
N GLU A 183 -3.72 -2.75 -14.93
CA GLU A 183 -4.88 -2.22 -15.65
C GLU A 183 -6.16 -2.43 -14.86
N THR A 184 -6.41 -3.66 -14.44
CA THR A 184 -7.59 -4.01 -13.62
C THR A 184 -7.63 -3.23 -12.30
N ALA A 185 -6.51 -3.15 -11.57
CA ALA A 185 -6.41 -2.46 -10.29
C ALA A 185 -6.67 -0.95 -10.37
N THR A 186 -6.50 -0.33 -11.55
CA THR A 186 -6.80 1.09 -11.75
C THR A 186 -8.23 1.34 -12.22
N ASP A 187 -8.90 0.32 -12.74
CA ASP A 187 -10.25 0.36 -13.28
C ASP A 187 -11.30 0.19 -12.15
N THR A 188 -11.35 1.17 -11.25
CA THR A 188 -12.29 1.23 -10.11
C THR A 188 -13.42 2.23 -10.34
N ILE A 189 -14.50 2.11 -9.57
CA ILE A 189 -15.64 3.02 -9.60
C ILE A 189 -15.26 4.37 -8.96
N GLN A 190 -15.86 5.45 -9.43
CA GLN A 190 -15.62 6.82 -8.96
C GLN A 190 -16.94 7.47 -8.54
N GLY A 191 -16.85 8.49 -7.69
CA GLY A 191 -18.00 9.32 -7.30
C GLY A 191 -18.70 8.84 -6.03
N ASN A 192 -19.78 9.52 -5.70
CA ASN A 192 -20.66 9.12 -4.60
C ASN A 192 -21.60 7.99 -5.06
N PRO A 193 -21.98 7.06 -4.18
CA PRO A 193 -21.54 6.96 -2.77
C PRO A 193 -20.22 6.18 -2.57
N TYR A 194 -19.55 5.77 -3.64
CA TYR A 194 -18.40 4.86 -3.59
C TYR A 194 -17.09 5.45 -3.02
N ARG A 195 -17.07 6.73 -2.66
CA ARG A 195 -15.88 7.43 -2.15
C ARG A 195 -15.32 6.79 -0.87
N ASP A 196 -16.17 6.21 -0.02
CA ASP A 196 -15.74 5.59 1.24
C ASP A 196 -15.11 4.21 1.03
N ILE A 197 -15.08 3.72 -0.20
CA ILE A 197 -14.47 2.44 -0.61
C ILE A 197 -13.28 2.70 -1.53
N PHE A 198 -13.48 3.53 -2.57
CA PHE A 198 -12.50 3.79 -3.61
C PHE A 198 -11.83 5.17 -3.57
N GLY A 199 -12.14 6.00 -2.57
CA GLY A 199 -11.63 7.37 -2.43
C GLY A 199 -12.28 8.35 -3.41
N SER A 200 -11.92 9.62 -3.28
CA SER A 200 -12.38 10.69 -4.18
C SER A 200 -11.32 11.76 -4.37
N ILE A 201 -11.41 12.50 -5.49
CA ILE A 201 -10.52 13.64 -5.76
C ILE A 201 -11.12 14.93 -5.19
N ASN A 202 -12.45 15.10 -5.25
CA ASN A 202 -13.18 16.30 -4.83
C ASN A 202 -14.40 15.93 -3.95
N PRO A 203 -14.39 16.19 -2.63
CA PRO A 203 -13.21 16.52 -1.83
C PRO A 203 -12.18 15.37 -1.86
N ARG A 204 -10.93 15.66 -1.52
CA ARG A 204 -9.86 14.65 -1.55
C ARG A 204 -10.04 13.66 -0.40
N LEU A 205 -10.31 12.40 -0.74
CA LEU A 205 -10.38 11.29 0.21
C LEU A 205 -9.47 10.15 -0.28
N SER A 206 -8.57 9.70 0.60
CA SER A 206 -7.72 8.55 0.30
C SER A 206 -8.57 7.28 0.25
N SER A 207 -8.37 6.44 -0.76
CA SER A 207 -9.08 5.16 -0.82
C SER A 207 -8.63 4.23 0.32
N PRO A 208 -9.56 3.70 1.12
CA PRO A 208 -9.24 2.66 2.10
C PRO A 208 -8.90 1.33 1.43
N THR A 209 -9.53 1.01 0.29
CA THR A 209 -9.20 -0.17 -0.51
C THR A 209 -7.89 0.04 -1.27
N LYS A 210 -6.94 -0.87 -1.10
CA LYS A 210 -5.64 -0.87 -1.78
C LYS A 210 -5.51 -2.11 -2.64
N PHE A 211 -4.90 -1.93 -3.81
CA PHE A 211 -4.52 -3.01 -4.69
C PHE A 211 -3.02 -2.98 -4.93
N LYS A 212 -2.40 -4.14 -4.93
CA LYS A 212 -0.98 -4.32 -5.20
C LYS A 212 -0.77 -5.56 -6.05
N VAL A 213 -0.02 -5.45 -7.13
CA VAL A 213 0.44 -6.64 -7.87
C VAL A 213 1.58 -7.28 -7.09
N ILE A 214 1.41 -8.54 -6.75
CA ILE A 214 2.42 -9.39 -6.09
C ILE A 214 2.72 -10.62 -6.95
N ARG A 215 3.81 -11.33 -6.64
CA ARG A 215 4.17 -12.59 -7.28
C ARG A 215 4.23 -13.70 -6.24
N LEU A 216 3.40 -14.72 -6.42
CA LEU A 216 3.45 -15.99 -5.71
C LEU A 216 4.06 -17.07 -6.62
N ALA A 217 4.15 -18.30 -6.13
CA ALA A 217 4.73 -19.43 -6.86
C ALA A 217 3.96 -19.76 -8.15
N ASP A 218 2.64 -19.56 -8.14
CA ASP A 218 1.73 -19.82 -9.26
C ASP A 218 1.55 -18.64 -10.23
N GLY A 219 2.28 -17.54 -10.01
CA GLY A 219 2.31 -16.39 -10.93
C GLY A 219 2.01 -15.06 -10.26
N PHE A 220 1.57 -14.10 -11.05
CA PHE A 220 1.14 -12.80 -10.56
C PHE A 220 -0.34 -12.82 -10.16
N CYS A 221 -0.66 -12.11 -9.09
CA CYS A 221 -2.03 -11.83 -8.69
C CYS A 221 -2.13 -10.43 -8.09
N LEU A 222 -3.35 -9.96 -7.88
CA LEU A 222 -3.60 -8.79 -7.06
C LEU A 222 -3.72 -9.21 -5.60
N LEU A 223 -3.06 -8.46 -4.73
CA LEU A 223 -3.38 -8.41 -3.31
C LEU A 223 -4.28 -7.21 -3.09
N ALA A 224 -5.49 -7.47 -2.63
CA ALA A 224 -6.48 -6.47 -2.26
C ALA A 224 -6.56 -6.38 -0.74
N CYS A 225 -6.51 -5.18 -0.16
CA CYS A 225 -6.66 -5.01 1.28
C CYS A 225 -7.40 -3.72 1.66
N ALA A 226 -8.08 -3.76 2.80
CA ALA A 226 -8.75 -2.60 3.40
C ALA A 226 -8.81 -2.77 4.93
N PRO A 227 -8.98 -1.68 5.70
CA PRO A 227 -9.31 -1.80 7.11
C PRO A 227 -10.55 -2.67 7.29
N HIS A 228 -10.53 -3.53 8.31
CA HIS A 228 -11.67 -4.34 8.70
C HIS A 228 -12.69 -3.45 9.42
N ARG A 229 -13.47 -2.72 8.62
CA ARG A 229 -14.53 -1.82 9.07
C ARG A 229 -15.79 -2.15 8.30
N GLU A 230 -16.89 -2.32 9.01
CA GLU A 230 -18.21 -2.50 8.42
C GLU A 230 -18.76 -1.15 7.94
N ILE A 231 -19.49 -1.20 6.83
CA ILE A 231 -20.16 -0.06 6.23
C ILE A 231 -21.59 -0.45 5.84
N GLN A 232 -22.50 0.51 5.94
CA GLN A 232 -23.84 0.38 5.38
C GLN A 232 -23.75 0.46 3.86
N CYS A 233 -24.21 -0.57 3.16
CA CYS A 233 -24.23 -0.62 1.70
C CYS A 233 -25.53 -0.02 1.13
N GLU A 234 -25.52 0.34 -0.15
CA GLU A 234 -26.72 0.90 -0.84
C GLU A 234 -27.92 -0.07 -0.83
N ASP A 235 -27.66 -1.37 -0.77
CA ASP A 235 -28.69 -2.42 -0.69
C ASP A 235 -29.16 -2.71 0.75
N GLY A 236 -28.77 -1.88 1.71
CA GLY A 236 -29.16 -1.98 3.11
C GLY A 236 -28.40 -3.03 3.93
N GLN A 237 -27.49 -3.80 3.32
CA GLN A 237 -26.69 -4.79 4.06
C GLN A 237 -25.44 -4.15 4.67
N GLU A 238 -24.98 -4.71 5.79
CA GLU A 238 -23.68 -4.39 6.37
C GLU A 238 -22.61 -5.32 5.79
N ARG A 239 -21.50 -4.73 5.33
CA ARG A 239 -20.35 -5.49 4.81
C ARG A 239 -19.05 -4.82 5.19
N THR A 240 -17.96 -5.58 5.25
CA THR A 240 -16.62 -4.98 5.33
C THR A 240 -16.31 -4.22 4.05
N ILE A 241 -15.49 -3.16 4.15
CA ILE A 241 -15.06 -2.35 2.99
C ILE A 241 -14.56 -3.24 1.84
N LEU A 242 -13.77 -4.28 2.13
CA LEU A 242 -13.19 -5.12 1.08
C LEU A 242 -14.23 -6.03 0.41
N ARG A 243 -15.23 -6.52 1.15
CA ARG A 243 -16.34 -7.30 0.60
C ARG A 243 -17.24 -6.45 -0.28
N GLU A 244 -17.51 -5.23 0.14
CA GLU A 244 -18.28 -4.30 -0.70
C GLU A 244 -17.48 -3.87 -1.94
N ALA A 245 -16.16 -3.71 -1.82
CA ALA A 245 -15.31 -3.46 -2.98
C ALA A 245 -15.38 -4.60 -4.02
N GLU A 246 -15.31 -5.87 -3.58
CA GLU A 246 -15.49 -7.05 -4.44
C GLU A 246 -16.85 -6.98 -5.17
N ARG A 247 -17.94 -6.82 -4.42
CA ARG A 247 -19.31 -6.75 -4.97
C ARG A 247 -19.46 -5.65 -6.01
N LEU A 248 -19.00 -4.45 -5.69
CA LEU A 248 -19.11 -3.30 -6.58
C LEU A 248 -18.30 -3.48 -7.87
N LEU A 249 -17.06 -3.95 -7.77
CA LEU A 249 -16.21 -4.17 -8.95
C LEU A 249 -16.72 -5.30 -9.84
N TRP A 250 -17.40 -6.29 -9.25
CA TRP A 250 -18.04 -7.38 -9.98
C TRP A 250 -19.28 -6.93 -10.77
N ASN A 251 -20.01 -5.93 -10.25
CA ASN A 251 -21.30 -5.48 -10.80
C ASN A 251 -21.26 -4.12 -11.51
N LYS A 252 -20.08 -3.49 -11.61
CA LYS A 252 -19.94 -2.21 -12.31
C LYS A 252 -20.32 -2.34 -13.81
N PRO A 253 -20.63 -1.24 -14.53
CA PRO A 253 -21.09 -1.30 -15.93
C PRO A 253 -20.18 -2.05 -16.92
N GLN A 254 -18.87 -2.13 -16.67
CA GLN A 254 -17.91 -2.86 -17.50
C GLN A 254 -17.04 -3.80 -16.64
N PRO A 255 -17.60 -4.90 -16.12
CA PRO A 255 -16.96 -5.69 -15.06
C PRO A 255 -15.94 -6.72 -15.59
N HIS A 256 -15.85 -6.89 -16.91
CA HIS A 256 -15.10 -7.97 -17.58
C HIS A 256 -13.66 -8.13 -17.07
N ARG A 257 -12.92 -7.05 -16.80
CA ARG A 257 -11.55 -7.13 -16.25
C ARG A 257 -11.52 -7.80 -14.87
N TRP A 258 -12.43 -7.39 -13.98
CA TRP A 258 -12.53 -7.94 -12.63
C TRP A 258 -13.11 -9.35 -12.64
N GLN A 259 -14.15 -9.62 -13.45
CA GLN A 259 -14.73 -10.96 -13.59
C GLN A 259 -13.72 -11.97 -14.15
N ALA A 260 -12.83 -11.54 -15.06
CA ALA A 260 -11.76 -12.39 -15.58
C ALA A 260 -10.71 -12.79 -14.52
N LEU A 261 -10.67 -12.13 -13.36
CA LEU A 261 -9.82 -12.54 -12.22
C LEU A 261 -10.50 -13.59 -11.33
N GLY A 262 -11.79 -13.85 -11.51
CA GLY A 262 -12.56 -14.81 -10.72
C GLY A 262 -12.80 -14.36 -9.27
N THR A 263 -13.18 -15.32 -8.44
CA THR A 263 -13.51 -15.10 -7.02
C THR A 263 -12.30 -14.62 -6.21
N TRP A 264 -12.55 -13.74 -5.24
CA TRP A 264 -11.48 -13.27 -4.36
C TRP A 264 -11.22 -14.31 -3.26
N ASN A 265 -9.97 -14.73 -3.12
CA ASN A 265 -9.54 -15.66 -2.07
C ASN A 265 -9.12 -14.87 -0.82
N TYR A 266 -10.00 -14.79 0.18
CA TYR A 266 -9.76 -14.06 1.42
C TYR A 266 -8.79 -14.84 2.32
N ILE A 267 -7.59 -14.31 2.49
CA ILE A 267 -6.58 -14.87 3.38
C ILE A 267 -6.70 -14.29 4.80
N LEU A 268 -7.26 -13.09 4.93
CA LEU A 268 -7.65 -12.48 6.21
C LEU A 268 -9.07 -11.90 6.09
N PRO A 269 -9.92 -12.06 7.13
CA PRO A 269 -11.32 -11.64 7.12
C PRO A 269 -11.47 -10.12 7.01
#